data_AF-A0A1M3D134-F1
#
_entry.id   AF-A0A1M3D134-F1
#
_cell.length_a   1.000
_cell.length_b   1.000
_cell.length_c   1.000
_cell.angle_alpha   90.00
_cell.angle_beta   90.00
_cell.angle_gamma   90.00
#
_symmetry.space_group_name_H-M   'P 1'
#
loop_
_entity.id
_entity.type
_entity.pdbx_description
1 polymer ?
#
loop_
_entity_poly.entity_id
_entity_poly.type
_entity_poly.pdbx_seq_one_letter_code
_entity_poly.pdbx_strand_id
1 'polypeptide(L)'
;MYYKTLKTSETGKKIAEVLAKVMACEAEARKIVEVVGADQWRGAKGAISGGISALIFSDGSNVPDYLREVAHKEYFPRRNVGQGRALGNAIKGLPLVAPWELNECVGYKPKWQFSHIGIVWEALEENFLFHVSEKAAGDYLPPADCEEILTSEFFRLQGK
;
A
#
# COMPACT_ATOMS: atom_id res chain seq x y z
N MET A 1 -2.77 -9.28 18.19
CA MET A 1 -3.89 -10.18 17.89
C MET A 1 -3.91 -10.47 16.39
N TYR A 2 -4.13 -11.73 16.02
CA TYR A 2 -4.06 -12.22 14.64
C TYR A 2 -5.41 -12.79 14.23
N TYR A 3 -5.79 -12.58 12.98
CA TYR A 3 -7.11 -12.94 12.48
C TYR A 3 -7.03 -13.54 11.09
N LYS A 4 -8.02 -14.38 10.77
CA LYS A 4 -8.33 -14.81 9.41
C LYS A 4 -9.79 -14.52 9.09
N THR A 5 -10.08 -14.33 7.81
CA THR A 5 -11.44 -14.33 7.28
C THR A 5 -11.43 -14.99 5.90
N LEU A 6 -12.50 -15.71 5.56
CA LEU A 6 -12.64 -16.31 4.22
C LEU A 6 -12.70 -15.20 3.17
N LYS A 7 -12.06 -15.39 2.01
CA LYS A 7 -12.14 -14.42 0.90
C LYS A 7 -13.57 -14.21 0.39
N THR A 8 -14.45 -15.19 0.62
CA THR A 8 -15.87 -15.17 0.23
C THR A 8 -16.79 -14.50 1.25
N SER A 9 -16.29 -14.17 2.45
CA SER A 9 -17.04 -13.50 3.51
C SER A 9 -17.36 -12.04 3.16
N GLU A 10 -18.14 -11.35 3.98
CA GLU A 10 -18.42 -9.92 3.76
C GLU A 10 -17.16 -9.09 3.93
N THR A 11 -16.40 -9.35 5.01
CA THR A 11 -15.12 -8.70 5.27
C THR A 11 -14.09 -9.04 4.17
N GLY A 12 -14.04 -10.30 3.74
CA GLY A 12 -13.14 -10.75 2.67
C GLY A 12 -13.40 -10.05 1.35
N LYS A 13 -14.66 -9.83 0.97
CA LYS A 13 -15.02 -9.09 -0.25
C LYS A 13 -14.56 -7.63 -0.18
N LYS A 14 -14.75 -6.94 0.95
CA LYS A 14 -14.26 -5.56 1.16
C LYS A 14 -12.74 -5.49 1.03
N ILE A 15 -12.02 -6.44 1.62
CA ILE A 15 -10.56 -6.54 1.47
C ILE A 15 -10.17 -6.77 0.01
N ALA A 16 -10.87 -7.63 -0.72
CA ALA A 16 -10.61 -7.89 -2.13
C ALA A 16 -10.82 -6.65 -3.01
N GLU A 17 -11.82 -5.83 -2.72
CA GLU A 17 -12.03 -4.54 -3.40
C GLU A 17 -10.86 -3.58 -3.18
N VAL A 18 -10.37 -3.48 -1.94
CA VAL A 18 -9.17 -2.68 -1.63
C VAL A 18 -7.94 -3.24 -2.33
N LEU A 19 -7.76 -4.56 -2.38
CA LEU A 19 -6.65 -5.19 -3.11
C LEU A 19 -6.72 -4.89 -4.62
N ALA A 20 -7.90 -4.96 -5.23
CA ALA A 20 -8.07 -4.59 -6.63
C ALA A 20 -7.67 -3.12 -6.87
N LYS A 21 -8.02 -2.22 -5.94
CA LYS A 21 -7.59 -0.82 -5.97
C LYS A 21 -6.06 -0.67 -5.80
N VAL A 22 -5.44 -1.44 -4.90
CA VAL A 22 -3.98 -1.49 -4.74
C VAL A 22 -3.31 -1.86 -6.07
N MET A 23 -3.76 -2.95 -6.71
CA MET A 23 -3.21 -3.39 -7.99
C MET A 23 -3.37 -2.33 -9.09
N ALA A 24 -4.52 -1.65 -9.14
CA ALA A 24 -4.75 -0.56 -10.09
C ALA A 24 -3.81 0.63 -9.85
N CYS A 25 -3.60 1.02 -8.59
CA CYS A 25 -2.65 2.07 -8.21
C CYS A 25 -1.22 1.75 -8.65
N GLU A 26 -0.78 0.51 -8.47
CA GLU A 26 0.55 0.06 -8.87
C GLU A 26 0.71 0.05 -10.39
N ALA A 27 -0.32 -0.38 -11.12
CA ALA A 27 -0.32 -0.33 -12.58
C ALA A 27 -0.18 1.10 -13.12
N GLU A 28 -0.89 2.07 -12.54
CA GLU A 28 -0.77 3.48 -12.96
C GLU A 28 0.59 4.09 -12.59
N ALA A 29 1.13 3.79 -11.41
CA ALA A 29 2.47 4.23 -11.04
C ALA A 29 3.54 3.64 -11.96
N ARG A 30 3.40 2.36 -12.31
CA ARG A 30 4.31 1.66 -13.24
C ARG A 30 4.33 2.30 -14.62
N LYS A 31 3.18 2.71 -15.16
CA LYS A 31 3.13 3.43 -16.45
C LYS A 31 3.98 4.71 -16.43
N ILE A 32 3.93 5.47 -15.32
CA ILE A 32 4.76 6.67 -15.18
C ILE A 32 6.25 6.31 -15.15
N VAL A 33 6.61 5.27 -14.39
CA VAL A 33 8.00 4.80 -14.26
C VAL A 33 8.56 4.37 -15.61
N GLU A 34 7.79 3.60 -16.39
CA GLU A 34 8.16 3.16 -17.73
C GLU A 34 8.33 4.33 -18.71
N VAL A 35 7.40 5.30 -18.71
CA VAL A 35 7.49 6.49 -19.58
C VAL A 35 8.70 7.36 -19.25
N VAL A 36 9.07 7.46 -17.98
CA VAL A 36 10.22 8.26 -17.53
C VAL A 36 11.55 7.51 -17.69
N GLY A 37 11.51 6.19 -17.88
CA GLY A 37 12.71 5.35 -17.96
C GLY A 37 13.39 5.10 -16.61
N ALA A 38 12.63 5.16 -15.51
CA ALA A 38 13.12 4.81 -14.18
C ALA A 38 13.01 3.29 -13.95
N ASP A 39 13.80 2.74 -13.02
CA ASP A 39 13.75 1.30 -12.70
C ASP A 39 12.62 0.97 -11.73
N GLN A 40 12.41 1.86 -10.75
CA GLN A 40 11.48 1.66 -9.65
C GLN A 40 10.89 3.01 -9.18
N TRP A 41 9.98 2.94 -8.22
CA TRP A 41 9.47 4.11 -7.52
C TRP A 41 9.37 3.83 -6.03
N ARG A 42 9.42 4.91 -5.26
CA ARG A 42 8.99 4.92 -3.87
C ARG A 42 7.54 5.39 -3.81
N GLY A 43 6.67 4.60 -3.18
CA GLY A 43 5.26 4.95 -2.97
C GLY A 43 5.08 6.25 -2.17
N ALA A 44 3.89 6.83 -2.20
CA ALA A 44 3.59 8.03 -1.42
C ALA A 44 3.63 7.75 0.09
N LYS A 45 4.15 8.72 0.87
CA LYS A 45 4.19 8.60 2.33
C LYS A 45 2.77 8.52 2.89
N GLY A 46 2.52 7.53 3.75
CA GLY A 46 1.23 7.37 4.43
C GLY A 46 0.15 6.75 3.55
N ALA A 47 0.49 6.20 2.38
CA ALA A 47 -0.38 5.33 1.61
C ALA A 47 0.03 3.86 1.83
N ILE A 48 -0.93 2.94 1.74
CA ILE A 48 -0.65 1.50 1.62
C ILE A 48 -0.04 1.22 0.25
N SER A 49 -0.64 1.81 -0.79
CA SER A 49 -0.16 1.71 -2.17
C SER A 49 -0.61 2.92 -2.98
N GLY A 50 0.05 3.13 -4.11
CA GLY A 50 -0.20 4.27 -5.00
C GLY A 50 0.58 5.53 -4.64
N GLY A 51 0.44 6.50 -5.53
CA GLY A 51 1.28 7.69 -5.58
C GLY A 51 2.77 7.39 -5.81
N ILE A 52 3.53 8.44 -6.08
CA ILE A 52 4.99 8.39 -6.24
C ILE A 52 5.59 9.52 -5.40
N SER A 53 6.48 9.20 -4.48
CA SER A 53 7.28 10.18 -3.74
C SER A 53 8.69 10.36 -4.32
N ALA A 54 9.20 9.34 -5.03
CA ALA A 54 10.43 9.41 -5.80
C ALA A 54 10.45 8.34 -6.91
N LEU A 55 11.14 8.66 -8.00
CA LEU A 55 11.53 7.72 -9.07
C LEU A 55 12.96 7.28 -8.82
N ILE A 56 13.26 6.01 -8.99
CA ILE A 56 14.56 5.42 -8.63
C ILE A 56 15.30 5.02 -9.91
N PHE A 57 16.54 5.48 -10.04
CA PHE A 57 17.45 5.13 -11.13
C PHE A 57 18.65 4.41 -10.51
N SER A 58 18.67 3.09 -10.61
CA SER A 58 19.55 2.17 -9.86
C SER A 58 21.03 2.39 -10.16
N ASP A 59 21.39 2.81 -11.37
CA ASP A 59 22.76 3.14 -11.76
C ASP A 59 23.06 4.65 -11.71
N GLY A 60 22.06 5.50 -11.50
CA GLY A 60 22.18 6.96 -11.52
C GLY A 60 22.52 7.54 -12.89
N SER A 61 22.45 6.75 -13.96
CA SER A 61 22.74 7.18 -15.33
C SER A 61 21.45 7.51 -16.10
N ASN A 62 21.56 8.26 -17.20
CA ASN A 62 20.43 8.60 -18.10
C ASN A 62 19.23 9.29 -17.42
N VAL A 63 19.44 9.95 -16.28
CA VAL A 63 18.38 10.67 -15.57
C VAL A 63 17.98 11.92 -16.36
N PRO A 64 16.69 12.09 -16.72
CA PRO A 64 16.24 13.28 -17.41
C PRO A 64 16.51 14.58 -16.64
N ASP A 65 16.87 15.64 -17.35
CA ASP A 65 17.23 16.96 -16.79
C ASP A 65 16.09 17.65 -16.02
N TYR A 66 14.84 17.33 -16.39
CA TYR A 66 13.63 17.78 -15.70
C TYR A 66 13.40 17.11 -14.34
N LEU A 67 14.25 16.17 -13.94
CA LEU A 67 14.26 15.58 -12.61
C LEU A 67 15.36 16.22 -11.73
N ARG A 68 15.12 16.21 -10.41
CA ARG A 68 16.12 16.58 -9.39
C ARG A 68 16.27 15.44 -8.41
N GLU A 69 17.50 15.19 -7.98
CA GLU A 69 17.77 14.23 -6.92
C GLU A 69 17.17 14.75 -5.59
N VAL A 70 16.46 13.88 -4.87
CA VAL A 70 15.84 14.15 -3.56
C VAL A 70 16.40 13.25 -2.46
N ALA A 71 16.99 12.11 -2.83
CA ALA A 71 17.81 11.24 -2.00
C ALA A 71 18.74 10.44 -2.93
N HIS A 72 19.70 9.69 -2.38
CA HIS A 72 20.67 8.94 -3.20
C HIS A 72 19.96 8.05 -4.24
N LYS A 73 20.17 8.35 -5.54
CA LYS A 73 19.54 7.64 -6.68
C LYS A 73 18.01 7.77 -6.77
N GLU A 74 17.43 8.71 -6.02
CA GLU A 74 16.01 8.98 -5.98
C GLU A 74 15.73 10.37 -6.49
N TYR A 75 14.81 10.47 -7.43
CA TYR A 75 14.57 11.68 -8.20
C TYR A 75 13.10 12.07 -8.18
N PHE A 76 12.84 13.37 -8.25
CA PHE A 76 11.48 13.91 -8.32
C PHE A 76 11.40 15.04 -9.35
N PRO A 77 10.23 15.30 -9.96
CA PRO A 77 10.14 16.31 -11.02
C PRO A 77 10.42 17.75 -10.54
N ARG A 78 11.17 18.50 -11.35
CA ARG A 78 11.41 19.93 -11.18
C ARG A 78 10.15 20.72 -11.59
N ARG A 79 9.53 21.42 -10.64
CA ARG A 79 8.30 22.19 -10.87
C ARG A 79 8.48 23.41 -11.79
N ASN A 80 9.72 23.89 -11.94
CA ASN A 80 10.09 25.03 -12.77
C ASN A 80 10.40 24.65 -14.23
N VAL A 81 10.49 23.36 -14.57
CA VAL A 81 10.69 22.88 -15.95
C VAL A 81 9.34 22.40 -16.50
N GLY A 82 9.02 22.69 -17.77
CA GLY A 82 7.71 22.36 -18.35
C GLY A 82 7.35 20.87 -18.25
N GLN A 83 8.25 20.00 -18.70
CA GLN A 83 8.10 18.54 -18.59
C GLN A 83 8.03 18.07 -17.13
N GLY A 84 8.90 18.61 -16.27
CA GLY A 84 8.89 18.28 -14.84
C GLY A 84 7.58 18.69 -14.15
N ARG A 85 6.98 19.83 -14.52
CA ARG A 85 5.67 20.25 -14.03
C ARG A 85 4.56 19.31 -14.51
N ALA A 86 4.56 18.95 -15.79
CA ALA A 86 3.57 18.03 -16.35
C ALA A 86 3.62 16.66 -15.65
N LEU A 87 4.83 16.09 -15.48
CA LEU A 87 5.04 14.86 -14.74
C LEU A 87 4.63 14.98 -13.27
N GLY A 88 4.96 16.09 -12.61
CA GLY A 88 4.54 16.34 -11.23
C GLY A 88 3.01 16.40 -11.08
N ASN A 89 2.29 16.93 -12.08
CA ASN A 89 0.83 16.92 -12.09
C ASN A 89 0.27 15.51 -12.33
N ALA A 90 0.88 14.74 -13.23
CA ALA A 90 0.50 13.34 -13.45
C ALA A 90 0.66 12.51 -12.17
N ILE A 91 1.81 12.63 -11.49
CA ILE A 91 2.06 11.99 -10.20
C ILE A 91 1.04 12.42 -9.14
N LYS A 92 0.69 13.71 -9.07
CA LYS A 92 -0.31 14.23 -8.13
C LYS A 92 -1.72 13.66 -8.40
N GLY A 93 -2.01 13.34 -9.66
CA GLY A 93 -3.28 12.73 -10.09
C GLY A 93 -3.34 11.22 -9.90
N LEU A 94 -2.26 10.56 -9.48
CA LEU A 94 -2.28 9.12 -9.24
C LEU A 94 -3.25 8.76 -8.12
N PRO A 95 -4.00 7.65 -8.28
CA PRO A 95 -4.79 7.13 -7.18
C PRO A 95 -3.88 6.65 -6.05
N LEU A 96 -4.44 6.61 -4.84
CA LEU A 96 -3.81 6.03 -3.66
C LEU A 96 -4.82 5.21 -2.87
N VAL A 97 -4.28 4.24 -2.14
CA VAL A 97 -5.01 3.50 -1.11
C VAL A 97 -4.50 3.96 0.23
N ALA A 98 -5.39 4.50 1.04
CA ALA A 98 -5.05 5.00 2.34
C ALA A 98 -5.16 3.92 3.43
N PRO A 99 -4.32 3.97 4.49
CA PRO A 99 -4.33 3.00 5.58
C PRO A 99 -5.70 2.76 6.22
N TRP A 100 -6.54 3.79 6.31
CA TRP A 100 -7.86 3.67 6.93
C TRP A 100 -8.84 2.83 6.10
N GLU A 101 -8.67 2.72 4.77
CA GLU A 101 -9.55 1.91 3.93
C GLU A 101 -9.48 0.42 4.33
N LEU A 102 -8.29 -0.06 4.70
CA LEU A 102 -8.11 -1.40 5.26
C LEU A 102 -8.70 -1.54 6.67
N ASN A 103 -8.53 -0.52 7.50
CA ASN A 103 -9.10 -0.52 8.84
C ASN A 103 -10.65 -0.63 8.79
N GLU A 104 -11.28 0.10 7.88
CA GLU A 104 -12.73 0.10 7.66
C GLU A 104 -13.25 -1.28 7.25
N CYS A 105 -12.49 -2.03 6.45
CA CYS A 105 -12.86 -3.39 6.05
C CYS A 105 -13.14 -4.30 7.25
N VAL A 106 -12.34 -4.16 8.31
CA VAL A 106 -12.42 -4.99 9.53
C VAL A 106 -13.02 -4.23 10.72
N GLY A 107 -13.63 -3.06 10.49
CA GLY A 107 -14.23 -2.27 11.58
C GLY A 107 -13.23 -1.75 12.62
N TYR A 108 -11.93 -1.73 12.32
CA TYR A 108 -10.92 -1.25 13.24
C TYR A 108 -10.92 0.28 13.32
N LYS A 109 -11.22 0.82 14.50
CA LYS A 109 -11.20 2.26 14.77
C LYS A 109 -9.97 2.57 15.65
N PRO A 110 -8.86 3.00 15.05
CA PRO A 110 -7.63 3.19 15.81
C PRO A 110 -7.77 4.33 16.83
N LYS A 111 -7.27 4.12 18.05
CA LYS A 111 -7.16 5.19 19.07
C LYS A 111 -6.15 6.29 18.67
N TRP A 112 -5.24 5.98 17.75
CA TRP A 112 -4.19 6.89 17.27
C TRP A 112 -4.28 7.06 15.74
N GLN A 113 -4.18 8.29 15.24
CA GLN A 113 -4.44 8.59 13.82
C GLN A 113 -3.58 7.84 12.80
N PHE A 114 -2.44 7.28 13.24
CA PHE A 114 -1.49 6.57 12.38
C PHE A 114 -1.52 5.05 12.57
N SER A 115 -2.35 4.52 13.47
CA SER A 115 -2.46 3.09 13.69
C SER A 115 -3.31 2.45 12.60
N HIS A 116 -2.79 1.38 12.02
CA HIS A 116 -3.46 0.62 10.97
C HIS A 116 -3.26 -0.88 11.20
N ILE A 117 -4.16 -1.66 10.64
CA ILE A 117 -3.99 -3.11 10.59
C ILE A 117 -2.83 -3.44 9.65
N GLY A 118 -2.15 -4.56 9.92
CA GLY A 118 -1.28 -5.16 8.91
C GLY A 118 -2.00 -6.33 8.23
N ILE A 119 -1.91 -6.39 6.92
CA ILE A 119 -2.56 -7.42 6.11
C ILE A 119 -1.54 -8.26 5.36
N VAL A 120 -1.87 -9.53 5.13
CA VAL A 120 -1.11 -10.45 4.28
C VAL A 120 -1.90 -10.63 2.99
N TRP A 121 -1.38 -10.10 1.89
CA TRP A 121 -2.00 -10.21 0.58
C TRP A 121 -1.86 -11.62 -0.01
N GLU A 122 -0.74 -12.29 0.26
CA GLU A 122 -0.35 -13.59 -0.30
C GLU A 122 -0.50 -14.75 0.70
N ALA A 123 -1.64 -14.82 1.41
CA ALA A 123 -1.95 -15.96 2.28
C ALA A 123 -2.53 -17.15 1.48
N LEU A 124 -2.64 -18.33 2.12
CA LEU A 124 -3.31 -19.51 1.57
C LEU A 124 -4.62 -19.15 0.83
N GLU A 125 -4.92 -19.91 -0.23
CA GLU A 125 -5.87 -19.53 -1.28
C GLU A 125 -7.25 -19.06 -0.77
N GLU A 126 -7.74 -19.61 0.34
CA GLU A 126 -9.11 -19.37 0.83
C GLU A 126 -9.27 -18.20 1.80
N ASN A 127 -8.19 -17.70 2.41
CA ASN A 127 -8.28 -16.73 3.50
C ASN A 127 -7.51 -15.44 3.22
N PHE A 128 -8.01 -14.33 3.77
CA PHE A 128 -7.19 -13.18 4.08
C PHE A 128 -6.73 -13.27 5.53
N LEU A 129 -5.49 -12.86 5.79
CA LEU A 129 -4.92 -12.79 7.13
C LEU A 129 -4.61 -11.34 7.47
N PHE A 130 -4.96 -10.91 8.67
CA PHE A 130 -4.59 -9.59 9.17
C PHE A 130 -4.26 -9.62 10.65
N HIS A 131 -3.59 -8.58 11.12
CA HIS A 131 -3.24 -8.43 12.51
C HIS A 131 -3.48 -7.01 13.00
N VAL A 132 -3.86 -6.93 14.26
CA VAL A 132 -3.98 -5.69 15.02
C VAL A 132 -2.96 -5.74 16.14
N SER A 133 -2.10 -4.73 16.21
CA SER A 133 -1.10 -4.60 17.28
C SER A 133 -1.77 -4.61 18.65
N GLU A 134 -1.28 -5.40 19.59
CA GLU A 134 -1.85 -5.49 20.95
C GLU A 134 -1.91 -4.14 21.65
N LYS A 135 -0.87 -3.31 21.48
CA LYS A 135 -0.82 -1.96 22.04
C LYS A 135 -1.90 -1.04 21.48
N ALA A 136 -2.36 -1.31 20.26
CA ALA A 136 -3.34 -0.49 19.56
C ALA A 136 -4.75 -1.09 19.56
N ALA A 137 -4.86 -2.38 19.87
CA ALA A 137 -6.07 -3.17 19.84
C ALA A 137 -7.13 -2.64 20.82
N GLY A 138 -6.75 -2.33 22.07
CA GLY A 138 -7.71 -1.86 23.08
C GLY A 138 -8.95 -2.76 23.15
N ASP A 139 -10.12 -2.17 22.91
CA ASP A 139 -11.44 -2.82 22.96
C ASP A 139 -11.93 -3.25 21.55
N TYR A 140 -10.99 -3.49 20.63
CA TYR A 140 -11.32 -3.87 19.26
C TYR A 140 -12.09 -5.20 19.23
N LEU A 141 -13.27 -5.14 18.62
CA LEU A 141 -14.10 -6.31 18.34
C LEU A 141 -14.06 -6.57 16.84
N PRO A 142 -13.56 -7.74 16.40
CA PRO A 142 -13.54 -8.06 14.98
C PRO A 142 -14.97 -8.29 14.45
N PRO A 143 -15.20 -8.16 13.14
CA PRO A 143 -16.44 -8.59 12.51
C PRO A 143 -16.74 -10.07 12.80
N ALA A 144 -18.02 -10.45 12.82
CA ALA A 144 -18.45 -11.80 13.17
C ALA A 144 -17.94 -12.89 12.21
N ASP A 145 -17.56 -12.51 10.98
CA ASP A 145 -16.96 -13.38 9.97
C ASP A 145 -15.42 -13.39 10.00
N CYS A 146 -14.82 -12.83 11.04
CA CYS A 146 -13.39 -12.92 11.33
C CYS A 146 -13.16 -13.85 12.53
N GLU A 147 -12.19 -14.74 12.39
CA GLU A 147 -11.77 -15.67 13.45
C GLU A 147 -10.42 -15.21 14.00
N GLU A 148 -10.33 -15.01 15.32
CA GLU A 148 -9.04 -14.83 15.99
C GLU A 148 -8.28 -16.15 15.99
N ILE A 149 -7.01 -16.10 15.62
CA ILE A 149 -6.14 -17.27 15.53
C ILE A 149 -4.85 -17.06 16.32
N LEU A 150 -4.23 -18.18 16.68
CA LEU A 150 -2.92 -18.16 17.33
C LEU A 150 -1.84 -17.63 16.38
N THR A 151 -0.81 -17.02 16.96
CA THR A 151 0.38 -16.55 16.22
C THR A 151 1.04 -17.65 15.39
N SER A 152 1.14 -18.87 15.94
CA SER A 152 1.70 -20.03 15.24
C SER A 152 0.88 -20.41 14.02
N GLU A 153 -0.45 -20.39 14.15
CA GLU A 153 -1.37 -20.66 13.05
C GLU A 153 -1.29 -19.56 11.98
N PHE A 154 -1.22 -18.29 12.39
CA PHE A 154 -1.07 -17.17 11.46
C PHE A 154 0.18 -17.32 10.59
N PHE A 155 1.35 -17.63 11.18
CA PHE A 155 2.58 -17.83 10.40
C PHE A 155 2.52 -19.07 9.50
N ARG A 156 1.93 -20.18 10.00
CA ARG A 156 1.69 -21.38 9.18
C ARG A 156 0.83 -21.05 7.94
N LEU A 157 -0.23 -20.26 8.11
CA LEU A 157 -1.12 -19.86 7.01
C LEU A 157 -0.49 -18.81 6.08
N GLN A 158 0.55 -18.09 6.50
CA GLN A 158 1.36 -17.23 5.63
C GLN A 158 2.29 -18.03 4.69
N GLY A 159 2.45 -19.33 4.89
CA GLY A 159 3.47 -20.12 4.18
C GLY A 159 4.89 -19.88 4.68
N LYS A 160 5.05 -19.52 5.97
CA LYS A 160 6.33 -19.35 6.66
C LYS A 160 6.57 -20.43 7.71
#